data_AF-A0A2M7R938-F1
#
_entry.id   AF-A0A2M7R938-F1
#
_cell.length_a   1.000
_cell.length_b   1.000
_cell.length_c   1.000
_cell.angle_alpha   90.00
_cell.angle_beta   90.00
_cell.angle_gamma   90.00
#
_symmetry.space_group_name_H-M   'P 1'
#
loop_
_entity.id
_entity.type
_entity.pdbx_description
1 polymer ?
#
loop_
_entity_poly.entity_id
_entity_poly.type
_entity_poly.pdbx_seq_one_letter_code
_entity_poly.pdbx_strand_id
1 'polypeptide(L)'
;MDNEDKQVATDLGKKFAIILAQLNITDETRQAILDIVPSLNMAQIAEMVDLFERKYLEAATGELDEKMKQDLEKIKIGMNQKNAEINESTMSKLDDLEKEVGNLN
;
A
#
# COMPACT_ATOMS: atom_id res chain seq x y z
N MET A 1 2.54 -23.89 34.45
CA MET A 1 2.18 -22.71 33.65
C MET A 1 1.56 -21.72 34.60
N ASP A 2 2.32 -20.68 34.92
CA ASP A 2 1.80 -19.56 35.71
C ASP A 2 0.74 -18.80 34.89
N ASN A 3 -0.09 -18.01 35.56
CA ASN A 3 -1.14 -17.23 34.90
C ASN A 3 -0.56 -16.25 33.86
N GLU A 4 0.67 -15.77 34.06
CA GLU A 4 1.36 -14.90 33.10
C GLU A 4 1.70 -15.62 31.80
N ASP A 5 2.22 -16.86 31.85
CA ASP A 5 2.55 -17.63 30.64
C ASP A 5 1.32 -17.89 29.77
N LYS A 6 0.18 -18.13 30.41
CA LYS A 6 -1.10 -18.34 29.71
C LYS A 6 -1.57 -17.06 29.02
N GLN A 7 -1.40 -15.92 29.67
CA GLN A 7 -1.77 -14.62 29.11
C GLN A 7 -0.91 -14.32 27.88
N VAL A 8 0.42 -14.49 28.01
CA VAL A 8 1.37 -14.27 26.91
C VAL A 8 1.08 -15.19 25.72
N ALA A 9 0.84 -16.49 25.97
CA ALA A 9 0.47 -17.44 24.92
C ALA A 9 -0.84 -17.06 24.23
N THR A 10 -1.83 -16.57 25.00
CA THR A 10 -3.11 -16.14 24.46
C THR A 10 -2.96 -14.93 23.55
N ASP A 11 -2.17 -13.94 23.94
CA ASP A 11 -2.00 -12.71 23.18
C ASP A 11 -1.15 -12.94 21.91
N LEU A 12 -0.13 -13.79 21.99
CA LEU A 12 0.61 -14.30 20.82
C LEU A 12 -0.30 -15.05 19.85
N GLY A 13 -1.16 -15.94 20.36
CA GLY A 13 -2.12 -16.69 19.54
C GLY A 13 -3.12 -15.77 18.82
N LYS A 14 -3.64 -14.75 19.48
CA LYS A 14 -4.53 -13.75 18.86
C LYS A 14 -3.82 -12.98 17.75
N LYS A 15 -2.61 -12.47 18.01
CA LYS A 15 -1.81 -11.73 17.02
C LYS A 15 -1.54 -12.61 15.80
N PHE A 16 -1.15 -13.86 16.03
CA PHE A 16 -0.90 -14.83 14.97
C PHE A 16 -2.14 -15.11 14.11
N ALA A 17 -3.30 -15.30 14.74
CA ALA A 17 -4.56 -15.54 14.04
C ALA A 17 -4.97 -14.35 13.15
N ILE A 18 -4.78 -13.12 13.63
CA ILE A 18 -5.04 -11.89 12.84
C ILE A 18 -4.13 -11.84 11.61
N ILE A 19 -2.82 -12.06 11.80
CA ILE A 19 -1.86 -12.03 10.68
C ILE A 19 -2.21 -13.12 9.66
N LEU A 20 -2.44 -14.36 10.10
CA LEU A 20 -2.84 -15.44 9.20
C LEU A 20 -4.13 -15.13 8.44
N ALA A 21 -5.12 -14.47 9.06
CA ALA A 21 -6.37 -14.08 8.40
C ALA A 21 -6.14 -13.06 7.26
N GLN A 22 -5.11 -12.24 7.38
CA GLN A 22 -4.80 -11.19 6.40
C GLN A 22 -3.83 -11.62 5.31
N LEU A 23 -3.09 -12.73 5.51
CA LEU A 23 -2.22 -13.28 4.49
C LEU A 23 -3.06 -13.91 3.36
N ASN A 24 -2.74 -13.54 2.12
CA ASN A 24 -3.32 -14.14 0.92
C ASN A 24 -2.67 -15.51 0.63
N ILE A 25 -2.96 -16.50 1.49
CA ILE A 25 -2.46 -17.88 1.41
C ILE A 25 -3.63 -18.85 1.25
N THR A 26 -3.35 -20.00 0.63
CA THR A 26 -4.34 -21.07 0.46
C THR A 26 -4.74 -21.68 1.81
N ASP A 27 -5.93 -22.27 1.89
CA ASP A 27 -6.41 -22.97 3.08
C ASP A 27 -5.51 -24.16 3.46
N GLU A 28 -4.92 -24.84 2.46
CA GLU A 28 -3.95 -25.92 2.68
C GLU A 28 -2.68 -25.40 3.35
N THR A 29 -2.14 -24.27 2.87
CA THR A 29 -0.97 -23.62 3.50
C THR A 29 -1.29 -23.13 4.91
N ARG A 30 -2.48 -22.55 5.11
CA ARG A 30 -2.98 -22.10 6.40
C ARG A 30 -3.06 -23.26 7.40
N GLN A 31 -3.61 -24.40 6.98
CA GLN A 31 -3.73 -25.59 7.81
C GLN A 31 -2.35 -26.18 8.16
N ALA A 32 -1.44 -26.28 7.19
CA ALA A 32 -0.08 -26.76 7.42
C ALA A 32 0.65 -25.89 8.47
N ILE A 33 0.46 -24.57 8.44
CA ILE A 33 1.02 -23.67 9.45
C ILE A 33 0.43 -23.97 10.84
N LEU A 34 -0.90 -24.10 10.95
CA LEU A 34 -1.57 -24.41 12.21
C LEU A 34 -1.17 -25.77 12.79
N ASP A 35 -0.90 -26.76 11.94
CA ASP A 35 -0.51 -28.11 12.35
C ASP A 35 0.90 -28.15 12.97
N ILE A 36 1.77 -27.21 12.60
CA ILE A 36 3.15 -27.14 13.11
C ILE A 36 3.20 -26.39 14.45
N VAL A 37 2.29 -25.44 14.70
CA VAL A 37 2.26 -24.61 15.93
C VAL A 37 2.37 -25.42 17.23
N PRO A 38 1.65 -26.54 17.44
CA PRO A 38 1.73 -27.31 18.68
C PRO A 38 3.09 -27.95 18.95
N SER A 39 3.93 -28.10 17.93
CA SER A 39 5.27 -28.67 18.03
C SER A 39 6.34 -27.63 18.39
N LEU A 40 6.00 -26.35 18.35
CA LEU A 40 6.91 -25.24 18.60
C LEU A 40 6.90 -24.83 20.08
N ASN A 41 8.06 -24.43 20.58
CA ASN A 41 8.14 -23.75 21.87
C ASN A 41 7.77 -22.25 21.75
N MET A 42 7.57 -21.59 22.89
CA MET A 42 7.14 -20.18 22.92
C MET A 42 8.08 -19.22 22.18
N ALA A 43 9.40 -19.44 22.24
CA ALA A 43 10.36 -18.61 21.53
C ALA A 43 10.23 -18.78 20.01
N GLN A 44 10.05 -20.01 19.54
CA GLN A 44 9.84 -20.33 18.13
C GLN A 44 8.50 -19.79 17.61
N ILE A 45 7.45 -19.82 18.44
CA ILE A 45 6.15 -19.21 18.10
C ILE A 45 6.31 -17.69 17.94
N ALA A 46 7.05 -17.04 18.85
CA ALA A 46 7.32 -15.60 18.76
C ALA A 46 8.12 -15.24 17.49
N GLU A 47 9.19 -15.97 17.19
CA GLU A 47 9.98 -15.77 15.95
C GLU A 47 9.13 -15.95 14.69
N MET A 48 8.22 -16.93 14.70
CA MET A 48 7.31 -17.18 13.59
C MET A 48 6.31 -16.02 13.43
N VAL A 49 5.73 -15.53 14.53
CA VAL A 49 4.83 -14.36 14.50
C VAL A 49 5.53 -13.13 13.94
N ASP A 50 6.77 -12.85 14.36
CA ASP A 50 7.56 -11.71 13.87
C ASP A 50 7.93 -11.84 12.38
N LEU A 51 8.16 -13.08 11.90
CA LEU A 51 8.38 -13.33 10.47
C LEU A 51 7.13 -13.02 9.65
N PHE A 52 5.97 -13.51 10.08
CA PHE A 52 4.71 -13.29 9.38
C PHE A 52 4.25 -11.83 9.46
N GLU A 53 4.49 -11.14 10.57
CA GLU A 53 4.21 -9.71 10.71
C GLU A 53 5.03 -8.87 9.74
N ARG A 54 6.34 -9.15 9.60
CA ARG A 54 7.18 -8.48 8.60
C ARG A 54 6.67 -8.71 7.18
N LYS A 55 6.27 -9.95 6.85
CA LYS A 55 5.72 -10.27 5.53
C LYS A 55 4.38 -9.61 5.27
N TYR A 56 3.52 -9.54 6.28
CA TYR A 56 2.26 -8.80 6.21
C TYR A 56 2.49 -7.31 6.00
N LEU A 57 3.43 -6.70 6.73
CA LEU A 57 3.80 -5.30 6.56
C LEU A 57 4.38 -5.04 5.18
N GLU A 58 5.31 -5.87 4.71
CA GLU A 58 5.86 -5.80 3.34
C GLU A 58 4.75 -5.85 2.28
N ALA A 59 3.80 -6.79 2.41
CA ALA A 59 2.68 -6.93 1.50
C ALA A 59 1.73 -5.72 1.54
N ALA A 60 1.41 -5.22 2.74
CA ALA A 60 0.56 -4.05 2.93
C ALA A 60 1.20 -2.76 2.41
N THR A 61 2.53 -2.61 2.56
CA THR A 61 3.26 -1.46 2.00
C THR A 61 3.45 -1.56 0.48
N GLY A 62 3.57 -2.78 -0.08
CA GLY A 62 3.67 -2.97 -1.52
C GLY A 62 2.43 -2.50 -2.29
N GLU A 63 1.23 -2.72 -1.74
CA GLU A 63 -0.02 -2.16 -2.30
C GLU A 63 -0.12 -0.63 -2.12
N LEU A 64 0.40 -0.11 -1.01
CA LEU A 64 0.44 1.33 -0.74
C LEU A 64 1.32 2.06 -1.77
N ASP A 65 2.47 1.48 -2.11
CA ASP A 65 3.41 2.03 -3.09
C ASP A 65 2.80 2.11 -4.50
N GLU A 66 2.08 1.08 -4.95
CA GLU A 66 1.50 1.08 -6.29
C GLU A 66 0.32 2.06 -6.41
N LYS A 67 -0.50 2.19 -5.35
CA LYS A 67 -1.57 3.21 -5.29
C LYS A 67 -1.00 4.62 -5.27
N MET A 68 0.05 4.86 -4.49
CA MET A 68 0.73 6.15 -4.43
C MET A 68 1.34 6.51 -5.79
N LYS A 69 1.94 5.54 -6.50
CA LYS A 69 2.47 5.72 -7.85
C LYS A 69 1.37 6.06 -8.86
N GLN A 70 0.23 5.38 -8.81
CA GLN A 70 -0.94 5.70 -9.65
C GLN A 70 -1.49 7.11 -9.37
N ASP A 71 -1.56 7.51 -8.10
CA ASP A 71 -2.04 8.83 -7.72
C ASP A 71 -1.05 9.93 -8.14
N LEU A 72 0.26 9.67 -8.06
CA LEU A 72 1.30 10.56 -8.60
C LEU A 72 1.24 10.67 -10.14
N GLU A 73 0.98 9.57 -10.85
CA GLU A 73 0.77 9.60 -12.31
C GLU A 73 -0.46 10.42 -12.71
N LYS A 74 -1.57 10.30 -11.98
CA LYS A 74 -2.77 11.14 -12.21
C LYS A 74 -2.48 12.62 -12.01
N ILE A 75 -1.74 12.97 -10.96
CA ILE A 75 -1.33 14.36 -10.70
C ILE A 75 -0.46 14.88 -11.86
N LYS A 76 0.51 14.09 -12.32
CA LYS A 76 1.37 14.43 -13.46
C LYS A 76 0.57 14.66 -14.75
N ILE A 77 -0.39 13.78 -15.04
CA ILE A 77 -1.26 13.91 -16.22
C ILE A 77 -2.10 15.18 -16.12
N GLY A 78 -2.71 15.46 -14.96
CA GLY A 78 -3.50 16.67 -14.74
C GLY A 78 -2.68 17.95 -14.86
N MET A 79 -1.42 17.97 -14.40
CA MET A 79 -0.53 19.11 -14.59
C MET A 79 -0.16 19.33 -16.05
N ASN A 80 0.11 18.25 -16.80
CA ASN A 80 0.42 18.35 -18.23
C ASN A 80 -0.76 18.87 -19.04
N GLN A 81 -1.98 18.42 -18.74
CA GLN A 81 -3.20 18.90 -19.38
C GLN A 81 -3.44 20.39 -19.08
N LYS A 82 -3.28 20.79 -17.82
CA LYS A 82 -3.44 22.20 -17.42
C LYS A 82 -2.39 23.12 -18.07
N ASN A 83 -1.16 22.65 -18.23
CA ASN A 83 -0.13 23.41 -18.95
C ASN A 83 -0.41 23.50 -20.46
N ALA A 84 -0.97 22.45 -21.06
CA ALA A 84 -1.39 22.49 -22.47
C ALA A 84 -2.53 23.49 -22.68
N GLU A 85 -3.54 23.49 -21.81
CA GLU A 85 -4.66 24.46 -21.84
C GLU A 85 -4.18 25.90 -21.65
N ILE A 86 -3.21 26.14 -20.75
CA ILE A 86 -2.62 27.47 -20.56
C ILE A 86 -1.88 27.91 -21.83
N ASN A 87 -1.11 27.03 -22.47
CA ASN A 87 -0.41 27.35 -23.71
C ASN A 87 -1.38 27.64 -24.85
N GLU A 88 -2.43 26.84 -25.02
CA GLU A 88 -3.46 27.07 -26.05
C GLU A 88 -4.21 28.38 -25.81
N SER A 89 -4.60 28.64 -24.55
CA SER A 89 -5.26 29.89 -24.14
C SER A 89 -4.37 31.12 -24.37
N THR A 90 -3.07 30.98 -24.13
CA THR A 90 -2.10 32.07 -24.28
C THR A 90 -1.81 32.35 -25.75
N MET A 91 -1.65 31.30 -26.57
CA MET A 91 -1.48 31.45 -28.02
C MET A 91 -2.71 32.06 -28.70
N SER A 92 -3.93 31.64 -28.32
CA SER A 92 -5.16 32.25 -28.85
C SER A 92 -5.24 33.74 -28.52
N LYS A 93 -4.87 34.13 -27.29
CA LYS A 93 -4.85 35.56 -26.90
C LYS A 93 -3.78 36.36 -27.64
N LEU A 94 -2.64 35.74 -27.94
CA LEU A 94 -1.58 36.38 -28.73
C LEU A 94 -2.03 36.58 -30.18
N ASP A 95 -2.68 35.59 -30.80
CA ASP A 95 -3.23 35.68 -32.15
C ASP A 95 -4.32 36.76 -32.26
N ASP A 96 -5.16 36.89 -31.23
CA ASP A 96 -6.21 37.91 -31.18
C ASP A 96 -5.62 39.32 -31.03
N LEU A 97 -4.58 39.48 -30.19
CA LEU A 97 -3.85 40.75 -30.05
C LEU A 97 -3.11 41.13 -31.33
N GLU A 98 -2.51 40.18 -32.04
CA GLU A 98 -1.78 40.42 -33.29
C GLU A 98 -2.73 40.88 -34.41
N LYS A 99 -3.95 40.34 -34.46
CA LYS A 99 -5.02 40.81 -35.37
C LYS A 99 -5.53 42.21 -35.03
N GLU A 100 -5.68 42.54 -33.73
CA GLU A 100 -6.07 43.90 -33.32
C GLU A 100 -4.99 44.93 -33.68
N VAL A 101 -3.72 44.61 -33.46
CA VAL A 101 -2.60 45.50 -33.79
C VAL A 101 -2.41 45.62 -35.31
N GLY A 102 -2.59 44.53 -36.07
CA GLY A 102 -2.51 44.52 -37.53
C GLY A 102 -3.61 45.34 -38.22
N ASN A 103 -4.79 45.47 -37.59
CA ASN A 103 -5.90 46.29 -38.09
C ASN A 103 -5.83 47.78 -37.69
N LEU A 104 -4.78 48.19 -36.95
CA LEU A 104 -4.53 49.57 -36.54
C LEU A 104 -3.48 50.30 -37.41
N ASN A 105 -2.97 49.65 -38.46
CA ASN A 105 -2.14 50.25 -39.52
C ASN A 105 -2.91 50.35 -40.85
#